data_AF-A0A496UNI0-F1
#
_entry.id   AF-A0A496UNI0-F1
#
_cell.length_a   1.000
_cell.length_b   1.000
_cell.length_c   1.000
_cell.angle_alpha   90.00
_cell.angle_beta   90.00
_cell.angle_gamma   90.00
#
_symmetry.space_group_name_H-M   'P 1'
#
loop_
_entity.id
_entity.type
_entity.pdbx_description
1 polymer ?
#
loop_
_entity_poly.entity_id
_entity_poly.type
_entity_poly.pdbx_seq_one_letter_code
_entity_poly.pdbx_strand_id
1 'polypeptide(L)'
;MSIERFFTTTFAVTRMSWSNESSAEVSAGSFIGHIQQARPEHAEFVGEAWGQTFLVWCAQDTDVQAGDTITIASGDYSGTYSVKNVQNNATGSNDHLEVTIIKD
;
A
#
# COMPACT_ATOMS: atom_id res chain seq x y z
N MET A 1 4.46 19.88 12.12
CA MET A 1 5.42 19.26 11.18
C MET A 1 4.76 17.96 10.73
N SER A 2 4.35 17.86 9.47
CA SER A 2 3.56 16.72 8.94
C SER A 2 4.47 15.53 8.60
N ILE A 3 3.93 14.31 8.66
CA ILE A 3 4.58 13.08 8.22
C ILE A 3 4.82 13.07 6.69
N GLU A 4 4.11 13.89 5.92
CA GLU A 4 4.21 13.97 4.46
C GLU A 4 5.63 14.21 3.92
N ARG A 5 6.49 14.89 4.70
CA ARG A 5 7.91 15.11 4.32
C ARG A 5 8.71 13.82 4.16
N PHE A 6 8.21 12.70 4.68
CA PHE A 6 8.84 11.38 4.57
C PHE A 6 8.31 10.58 3.37
N PHE A 7 7.36 11.12 2.62
CA PHE A 7 6.80 10.47 1.44
C PHE A 7 7.76 10.66 0.26
N THR A 8 8.60 9.64 0.04
CA THR A 8 9.67 9.69 -0.97
C THR A 8 9.47 8.68 -2.09
N THR A 9 8.58 7.71 -1.92
CA THR A 9 8.38 6.60 -2.85
C THR A 9 7.10 6.82 -3.64
N THR A 10 7.16 6.62 -4.95
CA THR A 10 5.98 6.65 -5.83
C THR A 10 5.42 5.24 -5.98
N PHE A 11 4.12 5.11 -5.80
CA PHE A 11 3.37 3.87 -5.90
C PHE A 11 2.37 4.00 -7.05
N ALA A 12 2.37 3.04 -7.98
CA ALA A 12 1.33 2.91 -8.98
C ALA A 12 0.31 1.88 -8.51
N VAL A 13 -0.98 2.22 -8.56
CA VAL A 13 -2.08 1.35 -8.12
C VAL A 13 -2.81 0.82 -9.34
N THR A 14 -3.00 -0.49 -9.38
CA THR A 14 -3.93 -1.17 -10.28
C THR A 14 -5.02 -1.86 -9.46
N ARG A 15 -6.24 -1.83 -10.00
CA ARG A 15 -7.43 -2.40 -9.36
C ARG A 15 -8.10 -3.34 -10.35
N MET A 16 -8.58 -4.47 -9.83
CA MET A 16 -9.35 -5.41 -10.64
C MET A 16 -10.72 -4.81 -10.95
N SER A 17 -10.99 -4.60 -12.25
CA SER A 17 -12.29 -4.15 -12.75
C SER A 17 -12.98 -5.32 -13.43
N TRP A 18 -14.26 -5.50 -13.12
CA TRP A 18 -15.12 -6.53 -13.72
C TRP A 18 -16.03 -5.89 -14.75
N SER A 19 -16.02 -6.40 -15.98
CA SER A 19 -16.98 -6.02 -17.02
C SER A 19 -17.61 -7.27 -17.61
N ASN A 20 -18.92 -7.40 -17.47
CA ASN A 20 -19.69 -8.59 -17.88
C ASN A 20 -19.14 -9.87 -17.24
N GLU A 21 -18.33 -10.64 -17.98
CA GLU A 21 -17.77 -11.95 -17.60
C GLU A 21 -16.23 -11.98 -17.56
N SER A 22 -15.57 -10.83 -17.74
CA SER A 22 -14.10 -10.74 -17.71
C SER A 22 -13.63 -9.79 -16.61
N SER A 23 -12.53 -10.15 -15.97
CA SER A 23 -11.76 -9.28 -15.08
C SER A 23 -10.49 -8.78 -15.78
N ALA A 24 -10.15 -7.52 -15.60
CA ALA A 24 -8.86 -6.96 -15.99
C ALA A 24 -8.32 -6.04 -14.90
N GLU A 25 -7.00 -5.98 -14.74
CA GLU A 25 -6.37 -4.95 -13.93
C GLU A 25 -6.39 -3.62 -14.68
N VAL A 26 -6.89 -2.58 -14.03
CA VAL A 26 -6.98 -1.23 -14.60
C VAL A 26 -6.23 -0.27 -13.68
N SER A 27 -5.55 0.73 -14.25
CA SER A 27 -4.89 1.76 -13.44
C SER A 27 -5.91 2.52 -12.60
N ALA A 28 -5.72 2.52 -11.27
CA ALA A 28 -6.52 3.25 -10.30
C ALA A 28 -5.87 4.58 -9.89
N GLY A 29 -4.59 4.77 -10.21
CA GLY A 29 -3.87 6.03 -10.01
C GLY A 29 -2.44 5.80 -9.55
N SER A 30 -1.82 6.87 -9.05
CA SER A 30 -0.54 6.81 -8.37
C SER A 30 -0.51 7.78 -7.19
N PHE A 31 0.30 7.47 -6.19
CA PHE A 31 0.48 8.31 -5.02
C PHE A 31 1.93 8.27 -4.53
N ILE A 32 2.26 9.23 -3.66
CA ILE A 32 3.57 9.27 -2.99
C ILE A 32 3.35 8.91 -1.53
N GLY A 33 4.22 8.06 -1.00
CA GLY A 33 4.16 7.60 0.38
C GLY A 33 5.53 7.24 0.94
N HIS A 34 5.53 6.88 2.21
CA HIS A 34 6.66 6.26 2.88
C HIS A 34 6.44 4.75 2.92
N ILE A 35 7.50 3.95 2.78
CA ILE A 35 7.44 2.50 2.93
C ILE A 35 8.46 2.04 3.97
N GLN A 36 8.03 1.11 4.82
CA GLN A 36 8.88 0.47 5.82
C GLN A 36 8.55 -1.02 5.89
N GLN A 37 9.57 -1.86 6.02
CA GLN A 37 9.35 -3.28 6.29
C GLN A 37 8.70 -3.47 7.66
N ALA A 38 7.62 -4.26 7.70
CA ALA A 38 6.94 -4.60 8.94
C ALA A 38 7.80 -5.55 9.78
N ARG A 39 7.69 -5.45 11.10
CA ARG A 39 8.34 -6.43 12.00
C ARG A 39 7.63 -7.79 11.87
N PRO A 40 8.33 -8.91 12.09
CA PRO A 40 7.76 -10.25 11.97
C PRO A 40 6.46 -10.45 12.76
N GLU A 41 6.34 -9.84 13.94
CA GLU A 41 5.16 -9.94 14.80
C GLU A 41 3.90 -9.31 14.17
N HIS A 42 4.08 -8.32 13.30
CA HIS A 42 2.97 -7.69 12.56
C HIS A 42 2.55 -8.54 11.35
N ALA A 43 3.48 -9.28 10.73
CA ALA A 43 3.16 -10.21 9.65
C ALA A 43 2.29 -11.38 10.18
N GLU A 44 2.58 -11.89 11.37
CA GLU A 44 1.75 -12.90 12.04
C GLU A 44 0.33 -12.39 12.35
N PHE A 45 0.18 -11.13 12.74
CA PHE A 45 -1.13 -10.52 13.03
C PHE A 45 -2.04 -10.44 11.80
N VAL A 46 -1.48 -10.23 10.61
CA VAL A 46 -2.22 -10.16 9.35
C VAL A 46 -2.58 -11.56 8.82
N GLY A 47 -2.15 -12.63 9.51
CA GLY A 47 -2.50 -14.01 9.18
C GLY A 47 -1.75 -14.56 7.96
N GLU A 48 -0.71 -13.88 7.51
CA GLU A 48 0.00 -14.18 6.26
C GLU A 48 1.37 -14.78 6.59
N ALA A 49 1.44 -16.11 6.56
CA ALA A 49 2.63 -16.87 6.97
C ALA A 49 3.75 -16.92 5.89
N TRP A 50 3.51 -16.39 4.69
CA TRP A 50 4.41 -16.52 3.54
C TRP A 50 4.45 -15.20 2.74
N GLY A 51 5.42 -14.33 3.04
CA GLY A 51 5.66 -13.09 2.30
C GLY A 51 6.39 -12.03 3.13
N GLN A 52 7.08 -11.10 2.46
CA GLN A 52 7.62 -9.91 3.14
C GLN A 52 6.49 -8.88 3.27
N THR A 53 6.09 -8.58 4.50
CA THR A 53 5.06 -7.57 4.80
C THR A 53 5.69 -6.20 4.94
N PHE A 54 5.07 -5.18 4.35
CA PHE A 54 5.47 -3.80 4.44
C PHE A 54 4.30 -2.92 4.87
N LEU A 55 4.62 -1.84 5.57
CA LEU A 55 3.71 -0.76 5.91
C LEU A 55 4.00 0.42 5.01
N VAL A 56 2.94 0.98 4.44
CA VAL A 56 2.99 2.19 3.62
C VAL A 56 2.19 3.28 4.32
N TRP A 57 2.76 4.47 4.41
CA TRP A 57 2.10 5.66 4.90
C TRP A 57 1.89 6.64 3.75
N CYS A 58 0.67 7.09 3.54
CA CYS A 58 0.31 8.02 2.47
C CYS A 58 -0.77 9.01 2.93
N ALA A 59 -1.14 9.95 2.06
CA ALA A 59 -2.18 10.94 2.37
C ALA A 59 -3.54 10.25 2.61
N GLN A 60 -4.35 10.79 3.53
CA GLN A 60 -5.64 10.22 3.90
C GLN A 60 -6.63 10.06 2.73
N ASP A 61 -6.53 10.92 1.72
CA ASP A 61 -7.40 10.98 0.54
C ASP A 61 -6.91 10.09 -0.61
N THR A 62 -5.86 9.31 -0.39
CA THR A 62 -5.32 8.36 -1.38
C THR A 62 -6.37 7.29 -1.72
N ASP A 63 -6.71 7.14 -3.01
CA ASP A 63 -7.57 6.05 -3.49
C ASP A 63 -6.77 4.74 -3.58
N VAL A 64 -6.77 3.99 -2.47
CA VAL A 64 -6.18 2.66 -2.37
C VAL A 64 -7.07 1.79 -1.48
N GLN A 65 -7.28 0.54 -1.88
CA GLN A 65 -8.22 -0.37 -1.26
C GLN A 65 -7.59 -1.76 -1.08
N ALA A 66 -8.10 -2.52 -0.10
CA ALA A 66 -7.70 -3.92 0.06
C ALA A 66 -8.08 -4.73 -1.20
N GLY A 67 -7.14 -5.53 -1.69
CA GLY A 67 -7.25 -6.24 -2.96
C GLY A 67 -6.68 -5.50 -4.18
N ASP A 68 -6.26 -4.23 -4.03
CA ASP A 68 -5.50 -3.55 -5.07
C ASP A 68 -4.09 -4.14 -5.20
N THR A 69 -3.50 -3.99 -6.39
CA THR A 69 -2.10 -4.29 -6.66
C THR A 69 -1.31 -3.00 -6.72
N ILE A 70 -0.17 -2.94 -6.02
CA ILE A 70 0.74 -1.80 -5.99
C ILE A 70 2.05 -2.17 -6.67
N THR A 71 2.54 -1.28 -7.53
CA THR A 71 3.85 -1.43 -8.18
C THR A 71 4.76 -0.26 -7.82
N ILE A 72 5.99 -0.59 -7.43
CA ILE A 72 7.09 0.36 -7.20
C ILE A 72 8.13 0.15 -8.29
N ALA A 73 8.31 1.15 -9.15
CA ALA A 73 9.09 1.01 -10.39
C ALA A 73 10.62 0.92 -10.16
N SER A 74 11.14 1.52 -9.08
CA SER A 74 12.58 1.62 -8.85
C SER A 74 12.92 1.75 -7.36
N GLY A 75 14.21 1.53 -7.02
CA GLY A 75 14.73 1.57 -5.66
C GLY A 75 14.73 0.22 -4.95
N ASP A 76 15.13 0.23 -3.68
CA ASP A 76 15.31 -0.98 -2.86
C ASP A 76 14.00 -1.75 -2.64
N TYR A 77 12.87 -1.05 -2.72
CA TYR A 77 11.53 -1.63 -2.61
C TYR A 77 10.89 -1.87 -3.99
N SER A 78 11.64 -1.90 -5.08
CA SER A 78 11.06 -2.21 -6.40
C SER A 78 10.37 -3.59 -6.41
N GLY A 79 9.23 -3.66 -7.10
CA GLY A 79 8.42 -4.87 -7.20
C GLY A 79 6.91 -4.62 -7.22
N THR A 80 6.18 -5.72 -7.22
CA THR A 80 4.72 -5.78 -7.18
C THR A 80 4.29 -6.29 -5.81
N TYR A 81 3.22 -5.71 -5.28
CA TYR A 81 2.72 -5.97 -3.95
C TYR A 81 1.20 -6.04 -3.96
N SER A 82 0.64 -6.94 -3.17
CA SER A 82 -0.80 -7.04 -2.93
C SER A 82 -1.19 -6.23 -1.69
N VAL A 83 -2.21 -5.38 -1.81
CA VAL A 83 -2.76 -4.62 -0.67
C VAL A 83 -3.66 -5.53 0.17
N LYS A 84 -3.34 -5.70 1.45
CA LYS A 84 -4.07 -6.59 2.36
C LYS A 84 -5.00 -5.83 3.29
N ASN A 85 -4.58 -4.67 3.76
CA ASN A 85 -5.36 -3.86 4.69
C ASN A 85 -5.11 -2.37 4.46
N VAL A 86 -6.13 -1.56 4.71
CA VAL A 86 -6.09 -0.11 4.64
C VAL A 86 -6.73 0.42 5.92
N GLN A 87 -5.95 1.12 6.73
CA GLN A 87 -6.35 1.67 8.02
C GLN A 87 -6.16 3.18 8.01
N ASN A 88 -7.19 3.90 8.45
CA ASN A 88 -7.08 5.34 8.61
C ASN A 88 -6.56 5.68 10.02
N ASN A 89 -5.49 6.46 10.08
CA ASN A 89 -4.93 6.96 11.33
C ASN A 89 -5.04 8.49 11.40
N ALA A 90 -6.19 8.97 11.86
CA ALA A 90 -6.53 10.39 11.95
C ALA A 90 -5.99 11.10 13.21
N THR A 91 -4.75 10.79 13.64
CA THR A 91 -4.24 11.26 14.94
C THR A 91 -3.31 12.48 14.80
N GLY A 92 -3.90 13.68 14.77
CA GLY A 92 -3.18 14.95 14.94
C GLY A 92 -2.18 15.25 13.80
N SER A 93 -0.96 15.68 14.12
CA SER A 93 0.06 15.97 13.09
C SER A 93 0.66 14.72 12.42
N ASN A 94 0.27 13.53 12.87
CA ASN A 94 0.63 12.25 12.27
C ASN A 94 -0.56 11.66 11.53
N ASP A 95 -1.38 12.51 10.92
CA ASP A 95 -2.52 12.05 10.15
C ASP A 95 -2.06 11.41 8.83
N HIS A 96 -2.43 10.16 8.60
CA HIS A 96 -2.11 9.42 7.38
C HIS A 96 -3.00 8.18 7.20
N LEU A 97 -3.00 7.67 5.97
CA LEU A 97 -3.51 6.35 5.66
C LEU A 97 -2.37 5.33 5.82
N GLU A 98 -2.58 4.31 6.63
CA GLU A 98 -1.70 3.15 6.80
C GLU A 98 -2.17 2.01 5.90
N VAL A 99 -1.32 1.59 4.97
CA VAL A 99 -1.61 0.54 4.01
C VAL A 99 -0.65 -0.62 4.24
N THR A 100 -1.20 -1.79 4.54
CA THR A 100 -0.40 -3.03 4.66
C THR A 100 -0.32 -3.70 3.30
N ILE A 101 0.90 -3.89 2.81
CA ILE A 101 1.17 -4.54 1.53
C ILE A 101 2.07 -5.75 1.71
N ILE A 102 1.89 -6.77 0.88
CA ILE A 102 2.73 -7.98 0.90
C ILE A 102 3.37 -8.13 -0.46
N LYS A 103 4.68 -8.40 -0.45
CA LYS A 103 5.41 -8.73 -1.66
C LYS A 103 5.09 -10.17 -2.05
N ASP A 104 4.48 -10.33 -3.22
CA ASP A 104 4.23 -11.63 -3.84
C ASP A 104 5.54 -12.26 -4.37
#